data_AF-A0A072V6F9-F1
#
_entry.id   AF-A0A072V6F9-F1
#
_cell.length_a   1.000
_cell.length_b   1.000
_cell.length_c   1.000
_cell.angle_alpha   90.00
_cell.angle_beta   90.00
_cell.angle_gamma   90.00
#
_symmetry.space_group_name_H-M   'P 1'
#
loop_
_entity.id
_entity.type
_entity.pdbx_description
1 polymer ?
#
loop_
_entity_poly.entity_id
_entity_poly.type
_entity_poly.pdbx_seq_one_letter_code
_entity_poly.pdbx_strand_id
1 'polypeptide(L)'
;MTDSGGLFRMVSEEEKWQIGESYDCTFIALIHKVENPQGLVDFRPILLIGCLYKVLAKVLANRLRKVIGSVIYESWSAFVKGRQILVD
;
A
#
# COMPACT_ATOMS: atom_id res chain seq x y z
N MET A 1 0.60 30.14 -6.47
CA MET A 1 0.82 30.10 -5.00
C MET A 1 -0.54 29.89 -4.36
N THR A 2 -1.02 28.66 -4.39
CA THR A 2 -0.85 27.62 -3.35
C THR A 2 -1.71 27.93 -2.13
N ASP A 3 -2.95 27.45 -2.15
CA ASP A 3 -3.48 26.82 -0.95
C ASP A 3 -3.82 25.37 -1.30
N SER A 4 -2.93 24.47 -0.87
CA SER A 4 -2.94 23.03 -1.14
C SER A 4 -3.86 22.29 -0.16
N GLY A 5 -4.86 22.98 0.41
CA GLY A 5 -5.80 22.47 1.42
C GLY A 5 -6.87 21.48 0.91
N GLY A 6 -6.73 20.97 -0.31
CA GLY A 6 -7.75 20.18 -1.00
C GLY A 6 -7.55 18.67 -1.01
N LEU A 7 -6.73 18.09 -0.12
CA LEU A 7 -6.56 16.62 -0.06
C LEU A 7 -7.43 16.01 1.04
N PHE A 8 -8.74 16.16 0.83
CA PHE A 8 -9.84 15.31 1.31
C PHE A 8 -9.64 14.61 2.66
N ARG A 9 -10.04 15.32 3.71
CA ARG A 9 -10.53 14.74 4.97
C ARG A 9 -11.89 14.09 4.70
N MET A 10 -11.91 12.78 4.44
CA MET A 10 -13.06 11.95 4.80
C MET A 10 -12.71 11.21 6.08
N VAL A 11 -13.00 11.86 7.21
CA VAL A 11 -13.25 11.16 8.46
C VAL A 11 -14.74 10.83 8.42
N SER A 12 -15.08 9.64 7.92
CA SER A 12 -16.39 9.05 8.09
C SER A 12 -16.40 8.37 9.46
N GLU A 13 -17.23 8.89 10.37
CA GLU A 13 -17.63 8.35 11.67
C GLU A 13 -16.59 7.51 12.45
N GLU A 14 -16.04 8.11 13.51
CA GLU A 14 -15.20 7.44 14.50
C GLU A 14 -15.99 6.42 15.34
N GLU A 15 -16.16 5.20 14.84
CA GLU A 15 -16.27 4.04 15.74
C GLU A 15 -14.87 3.59 16.14
N LYS A 16 -14.38 4.25 17.20
CA LYS A 16 -13.06 4.06 17.77
C LYS A 16 -12.98 2.73 18.54
N TRP A 17 -12.77 1.62 17.85
CA TRP A 17 -12.37 0.36 18.48
C TRP A 17 -10.88 0.43 18.87
N GLN A 18 -10.56 1.12 19.98
CA GLN A 18 -9.20 1.10 20.53
C GLN A 18 -8.95 -0.24 21.23
N ILE A 19 -8.19 -1.11 20.58
CA ILE A 19 -7.57 -2.25 21.25
C ILE A 19 -6.21 -1.80 21.77
N GLY A 20 -6.18 -1.32 23.02
CA GLY A 20 -4.98 -1.15 23.84
C GLY A 20 -4.11 0.08 23.57
N GLU A 21 -3.47 0.57 24.64
CA GLU A 21 -2.37 1.53 24.57
C GLU A 21 -1.26 0.94 23.68
N SER A 22 -1.06 1.42 22.44
CA SER A 22 0.03 0.86 21.63
C SER A 22 0.55 1.79 20.54
N TYR A 23 1.87 1.78 20.47
CA TYR A 23 2.81 2.34 19.49
C TYR A 23 2.56 1.88 18.03
N ASP A 24 1.52 1.09 17.77
CA ASP A 24 1.21 0.45 16.49
C ASP A 24 -0.21 0.77 16.00
N CYS A 25 -0.52 2.06 15.86
CA CYS A 25 -1.74 2.49 15.18
C CYS A 25 -1.65 2.15 13.68
N THR A 26 -2.46 1.20 13.22
CA THR A 26 -2.64 0.89 11.80
C THR A 26 -3.92 1.60 11.32
N PHE A 27 -3.79 2.46 10.32
CA PHE A 27 -4.94 3.14 9.72
C PHE A 27 -5.31 2.48 8.40
N ILE A 28 -6.59 2.46 8.05
CA ILE A 28 -7.08 2.00 6.75
C ILE A 28 -7.62 3.21 6.01
N ALA A 29 -7.05 3.51 4.84
CA ALA A 29 -7.58 4.50 3.92
C ALA A 29 -8.34 3.79 2.79
N LEU A 30 -9.55 4.23 2.47
CA LEU A 30 -10.33 3.69 1.36
C LEU A 30 -10.20 4.59 0.14
N ILE A 31 -9.68 4.07 -0.98
CA ILE A 31 -9.54 4.81 -2.24
C ILE A 31 -10.59 4.31 -3.24
N HIS A 32 -11.33 5.23 -3.86
CA HIS A 32 -12.32 4.89 -4.89
C HIS A 32 -11.65 4.15 -6.06
N LYS A 33 -12.22 3.03 -6.50
CA LYS A 33 -11.83 2.33 -7.74
C LYS A 33 -12.61 2.80 -8.96
N VAL A 34 -13.79 3.39 -8.74
CA VAL A 34 -14.74 3.85 -9.76
C VAL A 34 -15.26 5.24 -9.40
N GLU A 35 -15.79 5.98 -10.37
CA GLU A 35 -16.18 7.39 -10.20
C GLU A 35 -17.28 7.59 -9.15
N ASN A 36 -18.28 6.69 -9.11
CA ASN A 36 -19.40 6.76 -8.19
C ASN A 36 -19.54 5.45 -7.41
N PRO A 37 -18.74 5.23 -6.35
CA PRO A 37 -18.79 4.00 -5.58
C PRO A 37 -20.14 3.85 -4.87
N GLN A 38 -20.72 2.65 -4.92
CA GLN A 38 -22.02 2.34 -4.32
C GLN A 38 -21.90 1.36 -3.13
N GLY A 39 -20.75 0.68 -2.99
CA GLY A 39 -20.48 -0.19 -1.85
C GLY A 39 -19.00 -0.33 -1.53
N LEU A 40 -18.69 -1.00 -0.40
CA LEU A 40 -17.30 -1.24 0.05
C LEU A 40 -16.44 -1.94 -0.99
N VAL A 41 -17.05 -2.79 -1.82
CA VAL A 41 -16.38 -3.47 -2.93
C VAL A 41 -15.86 -2.51 -3.99
N ASP A 42 -16.33 -1.27 -4.05
CA ASP A 42 -15.88 -0.25 -5.00
C ASP A 42 -14.67 0.55 -4.49
N PHE A 43 -14.22 0.25 -3.28
CA PHE A 43 -13.04 0.86 -2.68
C PHE A 43 -11.86 -0.12 -2.71
N ARG A 44 -10.65 0.45 -2.76
CA ARG A 44 -9.40 -0.23 -2.51
C ARG A 44 -8.92 0.19 -1.13
N PRO A 45 -8.85 -0.73 -0.15
CA PRO A 45 -8.24 -0.42 1.14
C PRO A 45 -6.72 -0.30 0.99
N ILE A 46 -6.14 0.73 1.60
CA ILE A 46 -4.71 0.91 1.79
C ILE A 46 -4.42 0.91 3.29
N LEU A 47 -3.56 -0.03 3.70
CA LEU A 47 -3.04 -0.08 5.06
C LEU A 47 -1.93 0.94 5.24
N LEU A 48 -2.19 1.94 6.07
CA LEU A 48 -1.23 2.93 6.52
C LEU A 48 -0.64 2.47 7.85
N ILE A 49 0.46 1.73 7.74
CA ILE A 49 1.26 1.25 8.86
C ILE A 49 2.34 2.27 9.24
N GLY A 50 2.80 2.20 10.49
CA GLY A 50 3.88 3.03 11.02
C GLY A 50 5.18 2.95 10.19
N CYS A 51 6.02 3.99 10.29
CA CYS A 51 7.27 4.11 9.53
C CYS A 51 8.23 2.93 9.77
N LEU A 52 8.24 2.36 10.99
CA LEU A 52 9.08 1.22 11.36
C LEU A 52 8.82 0.00 10.47
N TYR A 53 7.55 -0.35 10.27
CA TYR A 53 7.19 -1.48 9.39
C TYR A 53 7.60 -1.24 7.94
N LYS A 54 7.51 0.01 7.45
CA LYS A 54 7.98 0.38 6.11
C LYS A 54 9.50 0.17 5.97
N VAL A 55 10.27 0.53 7.00
CA VAL A 55 11.72 0.31 7.04
C VAL A 55 12.05 -1.18 7.03
N LEU A 56 11.41 -1.98 7.88
CA LEU A 56 11.61 -3.44 7.93
C LEU A 56 11.28 -4.10 6.59
N ALA A 57 10.14 -3.76 5.98
CA ALA A 57 9.75 -4.27 4.67
C ALA A 57 10.78 -3.92 3.59
N LYS A 58 11.32 -2.70 3.61
CA LYS A 58 12.36 -2.26 2.66
C LYS A 58 13.66 -3.05 2.81
N VAL A 59 14.09 -3.31 4.05
CA VAL A 59 15.28 -4.11 4.33
C VAL A 59 15.10 -5.53 3.80
N LEU A 60 13.97 -6.18 4.08
CA LEU A 60 13.66 -7.52 3.60
C LEU A 60 13.62 -7.58 2.07
N ALA A 61 12.91 -6.65 1.42
CA ALA A 61 12.83 -6.58 -0.04
C ALA A 61 14.21 -6.43 -0.69
N ASN A 62 15.09 -5.62 -0.11
CA ASN A 62 16.46 -5.45 -0.60
C ASN A 62 17.31 -6.73 -0.46
N ARG A 63 17.07 -7.56 0.56
CA ARG A 63 17.72 -8.87 0.71
C ARG A 63 17.19 -9.86 -0.31
N LEU A 64 15.86 -9.96 -0.46
CA LEU A 64 15.21 -10.86 -1.41
C LEU A 64 15.57 -10.55 -2.86
N ARG A 65 15.74 -9.27 -3.21
CA ARG A 65 16.18 -8.85 -4.55
C ARG A 65 17.47 -9.53 -5.02
N LYS A 66 18.35 -9.95 -4.10
CA LYS A 66 19.61 -10.62 -4.45
C LYS A 66 19.43 -12.06 -4.93
N VAL A 67 18.33 -12.71 -4.53
CA VAL A 67 18.10 -14.14 -4.79
C VAL A 67 16.90 -14.40 -5.70
N ILE A 68 15.94 -13.45 -5.76
CA ILE A 68 14.66 -13.69 -6.44
C ILE A 68 14.83 -14.06 -7.92
N GLY A 69 15.82 -13.49 -8.60
CA GLY A 69 16.07 -13.75 -10.02
C GLY A 69 16.50 -15.18 -10.35
N SER A 70 17.05 -15.93 -9.39
CA SER A 70 17.44 -17.34 -9.58
C SER A 70 16.37 -18.34 -9.13
N VAL A 71 15.32 -17.87 -8.46
CA VAL A 71 14.26 -18.74 -7.90
C VAL A 71 13.00 -18.75 -8.78
N ILE A 72 12.79 -17.68 -9.56
CA ILE A 72 11.59 -17.51 -10.40
C ILE A 72 11.85 -17.90 -11.86
N TYR A 73 10.79 -18.34 -12.54
CA TYR A 73 10.83 -18.67 -13.95
C TYR A 73 11.07 -17.44 -14.84
N GLU A 74 11.61 -17.61 -16.04
CA GLU A 74 11.95 -16.51 -16.97
C GLU A 74 10.74 -15.68 -17.41
N SER A 75 9.58 -16.32 -17.62
CA SER A 75 8.33 -15.63 -17.96
C SER A 75 7.79 -14.70 -16.87
N TRP A 76 8.32 -14.77 -15.65
CA TRP A 76 7.94 -13.86 -14.58
C TRP A 76 8.64 -12.51 -14.74
N SER A 77 7.90 -11.51 -15.20
CA SER A 77 8.43 -10.17 -15.46
C SER A 77 8.17 -9.15 -14.35
N ALA A 78 7.10 -9.30 -13.58
CA ALA A 78 6.71 -8.32 -12.57
C ALA A 78 7.64 -8.32 -11.34
N PHE A 79 8.01 -7.12 -10.86
CA PHE A 79 8.79 -6.89 -9.63
C PHE A 79 10.22 -7.47 -9.63
N VAL A 80 10.76 -7.78 -10.82
CA VAL A 80 12.13 -8.28 -10.99
C VAL A 80 12.96 -7.21 -11.67
N LYS A 81 14.14 -6.90 -11.12
CA LYS A 81 15.03 -5.91 -11.74
C LYS A 81 15.43 -6.39 -13.13
N GLY A 82 15.24 -5.53 -14.13
CA GLY A 82 15.67 -5.80 -15.52
C GLY A 82 14.68 -6.63 -16.33
N ARG A 83 13.51 -6.99 -15.80
CA ARG A 83 12.41 -7.61 -16.57
C ARG A 83 11.26 -6.62 -16.70
N GLN A 84 10.66 -6.56 -17.89
CA GLN A 84 9.56 -5.65 -18.20
C GLN A 84 8.28 -6.45 -18.44
N ILE A 85 7.14 -5.88 -18.00
CA ILE A 85 5.82 -6.50 -18.16
C ILE A 85 5.33 -6.37 -19.61
N LEU A 86 5.82 -5.37 -20.33
CA LEU A 86 5.45 -5.13 -21.71
C LEU A 86 6.09 -6.22 -22.60
N VAL A 87 5.23 -6.92 -23.33
CA VAL A 87 5.65 -7.81 -24.42
C VAL A 87 5.80 -6.89 -25.64
N ASP A 88 6.98 -6.86 -26.25
CA ASP A 88 7.20 -6.14 -27.53
C ASP A 88 6.27 -6.68 -28.64
#